data_AF-A0A7C0ZUK8-F1
#
_entry.id   AF-A0A7C0ZUK8-F1
#
_cell.length_a   1.000
_cell.length_b   1.000
_cell.length_c   1.000
_cell.angle_alpha   90.00
_cell.angle_beta   90.00
_cell.angle_gamma   90.00
#
_symmetry.space_group_name_H-M   'P 1'
#
loop_
_entity.id
_entity.type
_entity.pdbx_description
1 polymer ?
#
loop_
_entity_poly.entity_id
_entity_poly.type
_entity_poly.pdbx_seq_one_letter_code
_entity_poly.pdbx_strand_id
1 'polypeptide(L)'
;MNSVLGMCVLSALAVAFFVVGVWRFKELRDKPLRAWLGEIFPIVMAYNIVFIIAFLYISLPSFWQSMMSDIIYAVAVYLTAIILYAIIKNKMR
;
A
#
# COMPACT_ATOMS: atom_id res chain seq x y z
N MET A 1 6.18 -0.39 14.04
CA MET A 1 6.62 0.76 13.21
C MET A 1 7.12 0.39 11.80
N ASN A 2 7.46 -0.88 11.49
CA ASN A 2 8.04 -1.25 10.18
C ASN A 2 7.06 -1.84 9.14
N SER A 3 5.85 -2.25 9.53
CA SER A 3 4.88 -2.94 8.65
C SER A 3 4.13 -1.99 7.71
N VAL A 4 3.70 -0.82 8.21
CA VAL A 4 2.93 0.17 7.44
C VAL A 4 3.80 0.86 6.38
N LEU A 5 5.02 1.27 6.77
CA LEU A 5 5.99 1.87 5.85
C LEU A 5 6.38 0.89 4.72
N GLY A 6 6.60 -0.39 5.05
CA GLY A 6 6.87 -1.43 4.06
C GLY A 6 5.73 -1.63 3.06
N MET A 7 4.47 -1.57 3.52
CA MET A 7 3.29 -1.64 2.66
C MET A 7 3.14 -0.42 1.76
N CYS A 8 3.37 0.79 2.27
CA CYS A 8 3.34 2.00 1.45
C CYS A 8 4.42 1.94 0.35
N VAL A 9 5.62 1.44 0.68
CA VAL A 9 6.71 1.25 -0.27
C VAL A 9 6.38 0.17 -1.31
N LEU A 10 5.84 -0.97 -0.91
CA LEU A 10 5.40 -2.03 -1.84
C LEU A 10 4.26 -1.56 -2.76
N SER A 11 3.32 -0.78 -2.23
CA SER A 11 2.21 -0.20 -2.99
C SER A 11 2.72 0.84 -4.00
N ALA A 12 3.63 1.72 -3.58
CA ALA A 12 4.28 2.71 -4.44
C ALA A 12 5.12 2.05 -5.55
N LEU A 13 5.85 0.98 -5.20
CA LEU A 13 6.59 0.16 -6.17
C LEU A 13 5.65 -0.48 -7.18
N ALA A 14 4.54 -1.08 -6.74
CA ALA A 14 3.55 -1.66 -7.64
C ALA A 14 2.98 -0.61 -8.60
N VAL A 15 2.60 0.57 -8.11
CA VAL A 15 2.12 1.67 -8.98
C VAL A 15 3.21 2.13 -9.95
N ALA A 16 4.45 2.28 -9.51
CA ALA A 16 5.57 2.65 -10.37
C ALA A 16 5.82 1.62 -11.47
N PHE A 17 5.83 0.33 -11.14
CA PHE A 17 5.97 -0.73 -12.14
C PHE A 17 4.78 -0.79 -13.10
N PHE A 18 3.56 -0.51 -12.64
CA PHE A 18 2.38 -0.41 -13.51
C PHE A 18 2.53 0.74 -14.51
N VAL A 19 2.92 1.94 -14.03
CA VAL A 19 3.12 3.11 -14.90
C VAL A 19 4.24 2.86 -15.91
N VAL A 20 5.39 2.33 -15.46
CA VAL A 20 6.50 1.96 -16.34
C VAL A 20 6.08 0.91 -17.35
N GLY A 21 5.33 -0.11 -16.92
CA GLY A 21 4.76 -1.14 -17.80
C GLY A 21 3.88 -0.51 -18.89
N VAL A 22 2.90 0.32 -18.51
CA VAL A 22 2.01 1.01 -19.46
C VAL A 22 2.79 1.91 -20.43
N TRP A 23 3.82 2.60 -19.95
CA TRP A 23 4.65 3.47 -20.77
C TRP A 23 5.50 2.68 -21.78
N ARG A 24 6.10 1.56 -21.35
CA ARG A 24 6.84 0.65 -22.22
C ARG A 24 5.94 -0.04 -23.25
N PHE A 25 4.70 -0.37 -22.86
CA PHE A 25 3.68 -0.88 -23.79
C PHE A 25 3.37 0.12 -24.91
N LYS A 26 3.36 1.42 -24.62
CA LYS A 26 3.19 2.47 -25.65
C LYS A 26 4.37 2.52 -26.62
N GLU A 27 5.61 2.45 -26.14
CA GLU A 27 6.81 2.44 -26.98
C GLU A 27 6.95 1.18 -27.84
N LEU A 28 6.42 0.05 -27.35
CA LEU A 28 6.51 -1.22 -28.05
C LEU A 28 5.40 -1.42 -29.08
N ARG A 29 4.36 -0.57 -29.12
CA ARG A 29 3.21 -0.69 -30.03
C ARG A 29 3.60 -0.82 -31.51
N ASP A 30 4.71 -0.20 -31.90
CA ASP A 30 5.19 -0.16 -33.29
C ASP A 30 6.20 -1.28 -33.61
N LYS A 31 6.55 -2.14 -32.64
CA LYS A 31 7.48 -3.26 -32.84
C LYS A 31 6.76 -4.56 -33.24
N PRO A 32 7.43 -5.47 -33.98
CA PRO A 32 6.85 -6.77 -34.35
C PRO A 32 6.49 -7.60 -33.11
N LEU A 33 5.32 -8.26 -33.17
CA LEU A 33 4.68 -9.04 -32.08
C LEU A 33 5.61 -10.03 -31.37
N ARG A 34 6.61 -10.57 -32.08
CA ARG A 34 7.61 -11.51 -31.51
C ARG A 34 8.63 -10.82 -30.60
N ALA A 35 9.10 -9.62 -30.96
CA ALA A 35 9.95 -8.80 -30.09
C ALA A 35 9.14 -8.26 -28.89
N TRP A 36 7.87 -7.95 -29.14
CA TRP A 36 6.91 -7.54 -28.13
C TRP A 36 6.74 -8.59 -27.03
N LEU A 37 6.48 -9.85 -27.41
CA LEU A 37 6.34 -10.97 -26.47
C LEU A 37 7.64 -11.29 -25.71
N GLY A 38 8.81 -11.16 -26.36
CA GLY A 38 10.10 -11.42 -25.71
C GLY A 38 10.46 -10.40 -24.63
N GLU A 39 10.18 -9.12 -24.86
CA GLU A 39 10.55 -8.04 -23.93
C GLU A 39 9.50 -7.82 -22.82
N ILE A 40 8.20 -7.97 -23.12
CA ILE A 40 7.11 -7.67 -22.16
C ILE A 40 6.86 -8.82 -21.18
N PHE A 41 6.98 -10.07 -21.63
CA PHE A 41 6.65 -11.24 -20.81
C PHE A 41 7.41 -11.29 -19.47
N PRO A 42 8.76 -11.10 -19.41
CA PRO A 42 9.47 -11.08 -18.14
C PRO A 42 9.07 -9.89 -17.25
N ILE A 43 8.76 -8.72 -17.83
CA ILE A 43 8.33 -7.53 -17.09
C ILE A 43 6.97 -7.76 -16.44
N VAL A 44 6.01 -8.28 -17.21
CA VAL A 44 4.66 -8.60 -16.72
C VAL A 44 4.70 -9.73 -15.68
N MET A 45 5.56 -10.73 -15.88
CA MET A 45 5.75 -11.81 -14.92
C MET A 45 6.34 -11.30 -13.60
N ALA A 46 7.37 -10.45 -13.65
CA ALA A 46 7.93 -9.81 -12.46
C ALA A 46 6.88 -8.95 -11.73
N TYR A 47 6.09 -8.17 -12.48
CA TYR A 47 4.99 -7.38 -11.92
C TYR A 47 3.95 -8.25 -11.19
N ASN A 48 3.49 -9.32 -11.83
CA ASN A 48 2.52 -10.23 -11.23
C ASN A 48 3.06 -10.90 -9.96
N ILE A 49 4.34 -11.27 -9.93
CA ILE A 49 4.98 -11.84 -8.73
C ILE A 49 4.97 -10.83 -7.58
N VAL A 50 5.38 -9.58 -7.83
CA VAL A 50 5.38 -8.52 -6.80
C VAL A 50 3.96 -8.26 -6.30
N PHE A 51 2.99 -8.20 -7.21
CA PHE A 51 1.59 -7.99 -6.86
C PHE A 51 1.04 -9.14 -5.98
N ILE A 52 1.31 -10.39 -6.34
CA ILE A 52 0.89 -11.57 -5.57
C ILE A 52 1.52 -11.55 -4.18
N ILE A 53 2.81 -11.22 -4.04
CA ILE A 53 3.49 -11.13 -2.74
C ILE A 53 2.84 -10.05 -1.87
N ALA A 54 2.59 -8.87 -2.42
CA ALA A 54 1.92 -7.79 -1.70
C ALA A 54 0.50 -8.20 -1.28
N PHE A 55 -0.25 -8.85 -2.17
CA PHE A 55 -1.61 -9.31 -1.89
C PHE A 55 -1.64 -10.39 -0.81
N LEU A 56 -0.73 -11.36 -0.85
CA LEU A 56 -0.59 -12.38 0.20
C LEU A 56 -0.24 -11.76 1.55
N TYR A 57 0.64 -10.74 1.55
CA TYR A 57 1.00 -10.04 2.78
C TYR A 57 -0.18 -9.28 3.39
N ILE A 58 -0.94 -8.54 2.58
CA ILE A 58 -2.16 -7.84 3.03
C ILE A 58 -3.22 -8.84 3.50
N SER A 59 -3.28 -10.03 2.91
CA SER A 59 -4.25 -11.07 3.27
C SER A 59 -3.91 -11.76 4.60
N LEU A 60 -2.73 -11.53 5.18
CA LEU A 60 -2.37 -12.11 6.47
C LEU A 60 -3.23 -11.52 7.61
N PRO A 61 -3.87 -12.36 8.44
CA PRO A 61 -4.65 -11.89 9.58
C PRO A 61 -3.84 -11.01 10.55
N SER A 62 -2.55 -11.28 10.70
CA SER A 62 -1.63 -10.50 11.54
C SER A 62 -1.45 -9.06 11.05
N PHE A 63 -1.52 -8.83 9.74
CA PHE A 63 -1.46 -7.49 9.15
C PHE A 63 -2.66 -6.66 9.61
N TRP A 64 -3.87 -7.20 9.46
CA TRP A 64 -5.10 -6.52 9.87
C TRP A 64 -5.20 -6.33 11.39
N GLN A 65 -4.76 -7.30 12.19
CA GLN A 65 -4.72 -7.16 13.64
C GLN A 65 -3.81 -6.02 14.08
N SER A 66 -2.61 -5.92 13.51
CA SER A 66 -1.69 -4.81 13.80
C SER A 66 -2.30 -3.47 13.40
N MET A 67 -2.87 -3.38 12.20
CA MET A 67 -3.47 -2.13 11.70
C MET A 67 -4.67 -1.69 12.55
N MET A 68 -5.56 -2.62 12.90
CA MET A 68 -6.71 -2.32 13.74
C MET A 68 -6.29 -1.94 15.16
N SER A 69 -5.26 -2.58 15.71
CA SER A 69 -4.69 -2.19 17.02
C SER A 69 -4.18 -0.76 17.01
N ASP A 70 -3.44 -0.36 15.98
CA ASP A 70 -2.91 1.00 15.85
C ASP A 70 -4.05 2.04 15.71
N ILE A 71 -5.10 1.72 14.95
CA ILE A 71 -6.30 2.57 14.80
C ILE A 71 -7.03 2.71 16.14
N ILE A 72 -7.28 1.59 16.84
CA ILE A 72 -7.95 1.59 18.15
C ILE A 72 -7.17 2.44 19.14
N TYR A 73 -5.84 2.31 19.17
CA TYR A 73 -4.99 3.10 20.05
C TYR A 73 -5.10 4.60 19.74
N ALA A 74 -5.00 4.98 18.46
CA ALA A 74 -5.13 6.38 18.05
C ALA A 74 -6.50 6.96 18.40
N VAL A 75 -7.58 6.21 18.20
CA VAL A 75 -8.95 6.61 18.56
C VAL A 75 -9.08 6.76 20.09
N ALA A 76 -8.54 5.83 20.86
CA ALA A 76 -8.57 5.89 22.33
C ALA A 76 -7.83 7.13 22.87
N VAL A 77 -6.67 7.45 22.30
CA VAL A 77 -5.92 8.67 22.65
C VAL A 77 -6.73 9.93 22.30
N TYR A 78 -7.34 9.97 21.12
CA TYR A 78 -8.13 11.12 20.69
C TYR A 78 -9.39 11.33 21.57
N LEU A 79 -10.10 10.24 21.90
CA LEU A 79 -11.23 10.27 22.83
C LEU A 79 -10.81 10.74 24.23
N THR A 80 -9.68 10.26 24.72
CA THR A 80 -9.13 10.68 26.03
C THR A 80 -8.86 12.18 26.04
N ALA A 81 -8.26 12.72 24.97
CA ALA A 81 -8.01 14.15 24.84
C ALA A 81 -9.31 14.98 24.82
N ILE A 82 -10.35 14.52 24.11
CA ILE A 82 -11.66 15.18 24.08
C ILE A 82 -12.29 15.20 25.48
N ILE A 83 -12.28 14.06 26.17
CA ILE A 83 -12.85 13.94 27.53
C ILE A 83 -12.10 14.87 28.49
N LEU A 84 -10.76 14.89 28.42
CA LEU A 84 -9.93 15.75 29.26
C LEU A 84 -10.23 17.22 29.01
N TYR A 85 -10.33 17.62 27.73
CA TYR A 85 -10.70 18.97 27.33
C TYR A 85 -12.08 19.37 27.88
N ALA A 86 -13.07 18.48 27.78
CA ALA A 86 -14.41 18.72 28.30
C ALA A 86 -14.41 18.90 29.83
N ILE A 87 -13.66 18.08 30.57
CA ILE A 87 -13.53 18.19 32.03
C ILE A 87 -12.88 19.52 32.43
N ILE A 88 -11.75 19.88 31.78
CA ILE A 88 -11.04 21.13 32.06
C ILE A 88 -11.95 22.33 31.79
N LYS A 89 -12.64 22.33 30.64
CA LYS A 89 -13.58 23.39 30.28
C LYS A 89 -14.73 23.52 31.29
N ASN A 90 -15.23 22.41 31.81
CA ASN A 90 -16.30 22.43 32.80
C ASN A 90 -15.83 22.89 34.19
N LYS A 91 -14.55 22.68 34.54
CA LYS A 91 -13.94 23.17 35.79
C LYS A 91 -13.60 24.66 35.79
N MET A 92 -13.49 25.29 34.61
CA MET A 92 -13.19 26.73 34.47
C MET A 92 -14.44 27.61 34.34
N ARG A 93 -15.63 27.02 34.33
CA ARG A 93 -16.92 27.72 34.46
C ARG A 93 -17.34 27.76 35.92
#